data_AF-A0A956JPC2-F1
#
_entry.id   AF-A0A956JPC2-F1
#
_cell.length_a   1.000
_cell.length_b   1.000
_cell.length_c   1.000
_cell.angle_alpha   90.00
_cell.angle_beta   90.00
_cell.angle_gamma   90.00
#
_symmetry.space_group_name_H-M   'P 1'
#
loop_
_entity.id
_entity.type
_entity.pdbx_description
1 polymer ?
#
loop_
_entity_poly.entity_id
_entity_poly.type
_entity_poly.pdbx_seq_one_letter_code
_entity_poly.pdbx_strand_id
1 'polypeptide(L)'
;MSDDRDQGGMPPAMPAYGIPPHEVQRMAPDVPSVSMYGMVPNPAEMQPQQQQPYQQPQPQTPRQKTSGLAIAALVLACIVFLPILPLVGAVLGVVAVAKLPSGAPGKGLAIAAIPVGCVVTLIHLMLAAIAIPAFVHYTRLSKTTEARESLYKLRAGARTYFMNDHYSSSGQLAPKRLPAGSRDWTPSQSCCSQGGKCMPNANEWSAPHWKALRFEMSDPHYFQYRFYSSGTGRSTSVVIEARGDLDCDGIYSSFKMIGSVDMDGSLNIRGPITRRRSE
;
A
#
# COMPACT_ATOMS: atom_id res chain seq x y z
N MET A 1 0.49 -45.98 40.09
CA MET A 1 0.95 -45.12 41.20
C MET A 1 1.47 -43.84 40.59
N SER A 2 0.90 -42.65 40.73
CA SER A 2 -0.32 -42.12 41.34
C SER A 2 -0.49 -40.75 40.64
N ASP A 3 -1.62 -40.47 40.00
CA ASP A 3 -2.76 -39.73 40.57
C ASP A 3 -2.35 -38.36 41.14
N ASP A 4 -2.66 -37.29 40.40
CA ASP A 4 -2.99 -35.98 40.98
C ASP A 4 -3.90 -35.20 40.01
N ARG A 5 -5.16 -35.10 40.41
CA ARG A 5 -6.17 -34.15 39.91
C ARG A 5 -6.13 -32.92 40.79
N ASP A 6 -6.22 -31.73 40.20
CA ASP A 6 -6.86 -30.52 40.75
C ASP A 6 -6.61 -29.34 39.79
N GLN A 7 -7.48 -28.36 39.57
CA GLN A 7 -8.88 -28.13 39.88
C GLN A 7 -9.29 -26.93 39.01
N GLY A 8 -10.48 -26.95 38.42
CA GLY A 8 -11.00 -25.88 37.57
C GLY A 8 -11.48 -24.68 38.39
N GLY A 9 -10.96 -23.49 38.09
CA GLY A 9 -11.45 -22.20 38.62
C GLY A 9 -12.36 -21.50 37.62
N MET A 10 -13.65 -21.43 37.92
CA MET A 10 -14.70 -20.75 37.14
C MET A 10 -14.77 -19.26 37.52
N PRO A 11 -14.92 -18.32 36.57
CA PRO A 11 -15.04 -16.89 36.89
C PRO A 11 -16.41 -16.53 37.49
N PRO A 12 -16.50 -15.48 38.34
CA PRO A 12 -17.74 -15.08 39.00
C PRO A 12 -18.76 -14.45 38.03
N ALA A 13 -20.04 -14.78 38.28
CA ALA A 13 -21.20 -14.34 37.52
C ALA A 13 -21.53 -12.85 37.73
N MET A 14 -21.91 -12.16 36.65
CA MET A 14 -22.39 -10.77 36.67
C MET A 14 -23.88 -10.69 37.06
N PRO A 15 -24.32 -9.63 37.77
CA PRO A 15 -25.72 -9.45 38.11
C PRO A 15 -26.56 -8.99 36.91
N ALA A 16 -27.75 -9.58 36.79
CA ALA A 16 -28.75 -9.30 35.77
C ALA A 16 -29.42 -7.94 36.01
N TYR A 17 -29.35 -7.03 35.04
CA TYR A 17 -30.17 -5.82 35.02
C TYR A 17 -31.57 -6.14 34.53
N GLY A 18 -32.54 -6.04 35.45
CA GLY A 18 -33.97 -6.20 35.17
C GLY A 18 -34.53 -5.02 34.37
N ILE A 19 -35.32 -5.35 33.35
CA ILE A 19 -36.10 -4.43 32.52
C ILE A 19 -37.45 -4.17 33.23
N PRO A 20 -37.82 -2.93 33.59
CA PRO A 20 -39.17 -2.66 34.07
C PRO A 20 -40.18 -2.61 32.89
N PRO A 21 -41.40 -3.15 33.07
CA PRO A 21 -42.39 -3.29 32.00
C PRO A 21 -43.10 -1.97 31.65
N HIS A 22 -43.44 -1.85 30.37
CA HIS A 22 -44.27 -0.77 29.82
C HIS A 22 -45.71 -0.90 30.32
N GLU A 23 -46.17 0.11 31.07
CA GLU A 23 -47.57 0.24 31.47
C GLU A 23 -48.35 0.95 30.36
N VAL A 24 -49.23 0.19 29.70
CA VAL A 24 -50.25 0.69 28.77
C VAL A 24 -51.55 0.81 29.57
N GLN A 25 -51.94 2.04 29.96
CA GLN A 25 -53.26 2.29 30.55
C GLN A 25 -54.12 3.17 29.64
N ARG A 26 -55.36 2.72 29.54
CA ARG A 26 -56.37 2.99 28.51
C ARG A 26 -57.09 4.33 28.68
N MET A 27 -57.56 4.80 27.54
CA MET A 27 -58.42 5.95 27.26
C MET A 27 -59.85 5.77 27.77
N ALA A 28 -60.43 6.76 28.45
CA ALA A 28 -61.85 7.16 28.37
C ALA A 28 -62.11 8.53 29.08
N PRO A 29 -63.18 9.26 28.75
CA PRO A 29 -63.24 10.73 28.79
C PRO A 29 -64.04 11.28 29.98
N ASP A 30 -63.78 12.53 30.39
CA ASP A 30 -64.76 13.36 31.09
C ASP A 30 -64.52 14.86 30.80
N VAL A 31 -65.58 15.55 30.38
CA VAL A 31 -65.67 17.00 30.15
C VAL A 31 -66.57 17.60 31.27
N PRO A 32 -66.66 18.93 31.43
CA PRO A 32 -66.06 19.71 32.50
C PRO A 32 -67.07 20.17 33.59
N SER A 33 -66.58 20.57 34.77
CA SER A 33 -67.33 21.47 35.66
C SER A 33 -66.48 22.70 36.01
N VAL A 34 -66.76 23.80 35.33
CA VAL A 34 -66.24 25.13 35.65
C VAL A 34 -66.92 25.58 36.94
N SER A 35 -66.16 25.70 38.02
CA SER A 35 -66.62 26.38 39.24
C SER A 35 -65.99 27.77 39.27
N MET A 36 -66.78 28.74 38.82
CA MET A 36 -66.51 30.17 38.95
C MET A 36 -66.77 30.58 40.41
N TYR A 37 -65.71 30.84 41.17
CA TYR A 37 -65.79 31.68 42.36
C TYR A 37 -64.80 32.83 42.21
N GLY A 38 -65.39 34.03 42.11
CA GLY A 38 -64.69 35.27 41.84
C GLY A 38 -63.79 35.71 42.99
N MET A 39 -62.61 36.18 42.61
CA MET A 39 -61.74 36.96 43.48
C MET A 39 -61.94 38.42 43.09
N VAL A 40 -62.56 39.19 44.00
CA VAL A 40 -62.74 40.63 43.88
C VAL A 40 -61.37 41.30 44.02
N PRO A 41 -60.92 42.17 43.09
CA PRO A 41 -59.67 42.91 43.26
C PRO A 41 -59.82 44.03 44.30
N ASN A 42 -58.80 44.18 45.14
CA ASN A 42 -58.65 45.26 46.12
C ASN A 42 -58.53 46.64 45.42
N PRO A 43 -59.30 47.69 45.78
CA PRO A 43 -59.34 48.94 45.00
C PRO A 43 -58.16 49.93 45.19
N ALA A 44 -57.07 49.58 45.88
CA ALA A 44 -56.10 50.58 46.36
C ALA A 44 -54.73 50.65 45.64
N GLU A 45 -54.50 49.92 44.55
CA GLU A 45 -53.20 49.93 43.85
C GLU A 45 -53.34 50.05 42.32
N MET A 46 -53.89 51.17 41.84
CA MET A 46 -53.76 51.56 40.42
C MET A 46 -52.45 52.34 40.23
N GLN A 47 -51.34 51.61 40.10
CA GLN A 47 -50.14 52.14 39.44
C GLN A 47 -50.39 52.16 37.92
N PRO A 48 -49.98 53.21 37.18
CA PRO A 48 -49.99 53.16 35.72
C PRO A 48 -48.91 52.17 35.26
N GLN A 49 -49.29 50.92 35.00
CA GLN A 49 -48.43 50.00 34.25
C GLN A 49 -48.26 50.55 32.84
N GLN A 50 -47.07 51.09 32.57
CA GLN A 50 -46.60 51.36 31.21
C GLN A 50 -46.68 50.05 30.40
N GLN A 51 -47.45 50.08 29.32
CA GLN A 51 -47.58 48.98 28.38
C GLN A 51 -46.21 48.58 27.83
N GLN A 52 -45.76 47.38 28.15
CA GLN A 52 -44.68 46.74 27.38
C GLN A 52 -45.14 46.60 25.93
N PRO A 53 -44.32 46.97 24.93
CA PRO A 53 -44.64 46.67 23.54
C PRO A 53 -44.77 45.15 23.41
N TYR A 54 -45.93 44.69 22.94
CA TYR A 54 -46.15 43.30 22.58
C TYR A 54 -45.05 42.88 21.58
N GLN A 55 -44.09 42.04 22.00
CA GLN A 55 -43.26 41.30 21.06
C GLN A 55 -44.18 40.29 20.36
N GLN A 56 -44.52 40.57 19.10
CA GLN A 56 -45.14 39.58 18.24
C GLN A 56 -44.25 38.33 18.20
N PRO A 57 -44.82 37.11 18.34
CA PRO A 57 -44.09 35.90 17.97
C PRO A 57 -43.59 36.08 16.54
N GLN A 58 -42.28 36.12 16.34
CA GLN A 58 -41.74 36.14 14.98
C GLN A 58 -42.24 34.88 14.27
N PRO A 59 -42.77 34.98 13.03
CA PRO A 59 -43.12 33.79 12.25
C PRO A 59 -41.89 32.88 12.22
N GLN A 60 -41.99 31.69 12.82
CA GLN A 60 -40.99 30.65 12.60
C GLN A 60 -41.08 30.30 11.11
N THR A 61 -40.19 30.89 10.31
CA THR A 61 -40.03 30.46 8.92
C THR A 61 -39.77 28.95 8.96
N PRO A 62 -40.47 28.15 8.13
CA PRO A 62 -40.25 26.71 8.10
C PRO A 62 -38.75 26.45 7.96
N ARG A 63 -38.17 25.71 8.91
CA ARG A 63 -36.74 25.40 8.95
C ARG A 63 -36.39 24.70 7.64
N GLN A 64 -35.88 25.45 6.67
CA GLN A 64 -35.64 24.95 5.32
C GLN A 64 -34.55 23.88 5.39
N LYS A 65 -34.93 22.63 5.14
CA LYS A 65 -33.99 21.50 5.11
C LYS A 65 -33.08 21.68 3.89
N THR A 66 -31.77 21.76 4.10
CA THR A 66 -30.78 21.82 3.03
C THR A 66 -30.83 20.52 2.22
N SER A 67 -30.61 20.62 0.91
CA SER A 67 -30.62 19.44 0.03
C SER A 67 -29.43 18.52 0.36
N GLY A 68 -29.70 17.24 0.64
CA GLY A 68 -28.67 16.25 0.97
C GLY A 68 -27.60 16.09 -0.12
N LEU A 69 -27.96 16.38 -1.37
CA LEU A 69 -27.04 16.34 -2.51
C LEU A 69 -26.01 17.48 -2.48
N ALA A 70 -26.34 18.67 -1.96
CA ALA A 70 -25.39 19.77 -1.79
C ALA A 70 -24.39 19.49 -0.65
N ILE A 71 -24.85 18.84 0.43
CA ILE A 71 -23.98 18.40 1.53
C ILE A 71 -23.05 17.29 1.02
N ALA A 72 -23.58 16.29 0.31
CA ALA A 72 -22.77 15.22 -0.26
C ALA A 72 -21.70 15.74 -1.24
N ALA A 73 -22.04 16.72 -2.09
CA ALA A 73 -21.09 17.35 -3.00
C ALA A 73 -19.93 18.02 -2.26
N LEU A 74 -20.22 18.77 -1.18
CA LEU A 74 -19.17 19.42 -0.38
C LEU A 74 -18.32 18.39 0.38
N VAL A 75 -18.95 17.40 1.01
CA VAL A 75 -18.25 16.37 1.78
C VAL A 75 -17.31 15.58 0.86
N LEU A 76 -17.76 15.17 -0.32
CA LEU A 76 -16.92 14.46 -1.31
C LEU A 76 -15.81 15.35 -1.89
N ALA A 77 -16.06 16.66 -2.04
CA ALA A 77 -15.02 17.62 -2.46
C ALA A 77 -13.91 17.80 -1.40
N CYS A 78 -14.26 17.68 -0.11
CA CYS A 78 -13.33 17.86 1.01
C CYS A 78 -12.61 16.58 1.46
N ILE A 79 -12.97 15.39 0.95
CA ILE A 79 -12.26 14.15 1.29
C ILE A 79 -10.96 14.08 0.47
N VAL A 80 -9.88 14.59 1.06
CA VAL A 80 -8.54 14.67 0.46
C VAL A 80 -7.86 13.30 0.35
N PHE A 81 -8.30 12.29 1.12
CA PHE A 81 -7.63 10.99 1.15
C PHE A 81 -7.88 10.08 -0.06
N LEU A 82 -8.86 10.41 -0.92
CA LEU A 82 -9.19 9.61 -2.08
C LEU A 82 -9.14 10.50 -3.34
N PRO A 83 -8.10 10.39 -4.19
CA PRO A 83 -7.79 11.38 -5.24
C PRO A 83 -8.88 11.52 -6.31
N ILE A 84 -9.79 10.55 -6.41
CA ILE A 84 -10.90 10.54 -7.37
C ILE A 84 -12.13 11.29 -6.84
N LEU A 85 -12.33 11.37 -5.52
CA LEU A 85 -13.54 11.94 -4.92
C LEU A 85 -13.69 13.46 -5.11
N PRO A 86 -12.62 14.28 -5.09
CA PRO A 86 -12.74 15.71 -5.34
C PRO A 86 -13.31 16.05 -6.73
N LEU A 87 -12.99 15.23 -7.74
CA LEU A 87 -13.56 15.36 -9.08
C LEU A 87 -15.05 15.01 -9.10
N VAL A 88 -15.44 13.93 -8.42
CA VAL A 88 -16.84 13.52 -8.27
C VAL A 88 -17.65 14.59 -7.52
N GLY A 89 -17.09 15.16 -6.45
CA GLY A 89 -17.70 16.25 -5.69
C GLY A 89 -17.93 17.51 -6.54
N ALA A 90 -16.96 17.89 -7.39
CA ALA A 90 -17.12 19.00 -8.33
C ALA A 90 -18.24 18.73 -9.35
N VAL A 91 -18.30 17.53 -9.93
CA VAL A 91 -19.36 17.13 -10.88
C VAL A 91 -20.74 17.14 -10.21
N LEU A 92 -20.84 16.60 -8.98
CA LEU A 92 -22.08 16.64 -8.21
C LEU A 92 -22.49 18.07 -7.86
N GLY A 93 -21.54 18.96 -7.59
CA GLY A 93 -21.78 20.39 -7.42
C GLY A 93 -22.45 21.02 -8.65
N VAL A 94 -21.96 20.73 -9.86
CA VAL A 94 -22.57 21.20 -11.12
C VAL A 94 -24.01 20.68 -11.28
N VAL A 95 -24.23 19.38 -11.05
CA VAL A 95 -25.56 18.76 -11.13
C VAL A 95 -26.51 19.38 -10.09
N ALA A 96 -26.04 19.64 -8.88
CA ALA A 96 -26.80 20.28 -7.82
C ALA A 96 -27.24 21.70 -8.22
N VAL A 97 -26.33 22.50 -8.77
CA VAL A 97 -26.61 23.87 -9.21
C VAL A 97 -27.63 23.89 -10.35
N ALA A 98 -27.53 22.95 -11.29
CA ALA A 98 -28.47 22.83 -12.42
C ALA A 98 -29.87 22.37 -11.99
N LYS A 99 -29.97 21.54 -10.94
CA LYS A 99 -31.24 20.99 -10.44
C LYS A 99 -31.94 21.88 -9.42
N LEU A 100 -31.23 22.78 -8.73
CA LEU A 100 -31.79 23.59 -7.64
C LEU A 100 -32.38 24.93 -8.14
N PRO A 101 -33.62 25.27 -7.75
CA PRO A 101 -34.21 26.56 -8.09
C PRO A 101 -33.45 27.73 -7.44
N SER A 102 -33.57 28.93 -8.01
CA SER A 102 -32.95 30.14 -7.46
C SER A 102 -33.47 30.44 -6.06
N GLY A 103 -32.58 30.64 -5.10
CA GLY A 103 -32.92 30.83 -3.69
C GLY A 103 -33.10 29.54 -2.87
N ALA A 104 -32.90 28.35 -3.46
CA ALA A 104 -33.02 27.09 -2.74
C ALA A 104 -31.96 26.93 -1.63
N PRO A 105 -32.32 26.37 -0.46
CA PRO A 105 -31.40 26.11 0.64
C PRO A 105 -30.30 25.12 0.20
N GLY A 106 -29.03 25.54 0.32
CA GLY A 106 -27.86 24.74 -0.07
C GLY A 106 -27.31 25.03 -1.48
N LYS A 107 -27.95 25.89 -2.28
CA LYS A 107 -27.42 26.27 -3.60
C LYS A 107 -26.04 26.95 -3.52
N GLY A 108 -25.81 27.79 -2.51
CA GLY A 108 -24.48 28.38 -2.25
C GLY A 108 -23.42 27.34 -1.88
N LEU A 109 -23.82 26.27 -1.18
CA LEU A 109 -22.93 25.16 -0.83
C LEU A 109 -22.49 24.38 -2.06
N ALA A 110 -23.44 24.13 -2.98
CA ALA A 110 -23.15 23.48 -4.26
C ALA A 110 -22.23 24.33 -5.14
N ILE A 111 -22.43 25.65 -5.17
CA ILE A 111 -21.53 26.58 -5.90
C ILE A 111 -20.12 26.54 -5.29
N ALA A 112 -19.99 26.51 -3.96
CA ALA A 112 -18.70 26.45 -3.29
C ALA A 112 -17.95 25.12 -3.53
N ALA A 113 -18.66 24.01 -3.70
CA ALA A 113 -18.06 22.70 -3.97
C ALA A 113 -17.29 22.65 -5.31
N ILE A 114 -17.68 23.46 -6.30
CA ILE A 114 -17.04 23.49 -7.64
C ILE A 114 -15.60 24.01 -7.57
N PRO A 115 -15.32 25.26 -7.13
CA PRO A 115 -13.95 25.77 -7.08
C PRO A 115 -13.09 25.00 -6.08
N VAL A 116 -13.66 24.55 -4.96
CA VAL A 116 -12.94 23.72 -3.97
C VAL A 116 -12.52 22.40 -4.60
N GLY A 117 -13.43 21.68 -5.25
CA GLY A 117 -13.11 20.43 -5.95
C GLY A 117 -12.09 20.63 -7.07
N CYS A 118 -12.19 21.69 -7.85
CA CYS A 118 -11.21 22.03 -8.89
C CYS A 118 -9.81 22.30 -8.32
N VAL A 119 -9.69 23.11 -7.27
CA VAL A 119 -8.39 23.40 -6.65
C VAL A 119 -7.77 22.13 -6.04
N VAL A 120 -8.58 21.34 -5.32
CA VAL A 120 -8.11 20.10 -4.71
C VAL A 120 -7.68 19.09 -5.78
N THR A 121 -8.42 18.93 -6.87
CA THR A 121 -8.02 18.04 -7.98
C THR A 121 -6.71 18.50 -8.65
N LEU A 122 -6.53 19.80 -8.91
CA LEU A 122 -5.29 20.33 -9.49
C LEU A 122 -4.07 20.04 -8.59
N ILE A 123 -4.21 20.20 -7.27
CA ILE A 123 -3.15 19.87 -6.31
C ILE A 123 -2.79 18.39 -6.39
N HIS A 124 -3.78 17.49 -6.43
CA HIS A 124 -3.51 16.04 -6.57
C HIS A 124 -2.81 15.69 -7.88
N LEU A 125 -3.20 16.33 -8.99
CA LEU A 125 -2.55 16.12 -10.29
C LEU A 125 -1.09 16.57 -10.26
N MET A 126 -0.79 17.71 -9.64
CA MET A 126 0.58 18.18 -9.47
C MET A 126 1.41 17.21 -8.61
N LEU A 127 0.86 16.73 -7.49
CA LEU A 127 1.53 15.74 -6.64
C LEU A 127 1.77 14.42 -7.38
N ALA A 128 0.77 13.93 -8.13
CA ALA A 128 0.90 12.72 -8.93
C ALA A 128 1.98 12.86 -10.02
N ALA A 129 2.05 14.01 -10.68
CA ALA A 129 3.05 14.30 -11.71
C ALA A 129 4.49 14.24 -11.16
N ILE A 130 4.70 14.56 -9.87
CA ILE A 130 6.00 14.46 -9.20
C ILE A 130 6.23 13.03 -8.65
N ALA A 131 5.21 12.46 -8.01
CA ALA A 131 5.33 11.19 -7.29
C ALA A 131 5.51 9.98 -8.22
N ILE A 132 4.78 9.93 -9.34
CA ILE A 132 4.83 8.80 -10.28
C ILE A 132 6.23 8.61 -10.88
N PRO A 133 6.88 9.61 -11.52
CA PRO A 133 8.20 9.40 -12.10
C PRO A 133 9.25 9.09 -11.04
N ALA A 134 9.17 9.71 -9.85
CA ALA A 134 10.04 9.40 -8.73
C ALA A 134 9.89 7.91 -8.31
N PHE A 135 8.65 7.45 -8.11
CA PHE A 135 8.37 6.06 -7.75
C PHE A 135 8.85 5.06 -8.82
N VAL A 136 8.63 5.35 -10.10
CA VAL A 136 9.12 4.51 -11.21
C VAL A 136 10.65 4.43 -11.19
N HIS A 137 11.34 5.55 -10.95
CA HIS A 137 12.80 5.55 -10.83
C HIS A 137 13.28 4.73 -9.62
N TYR A 138 12.67 4.91 -8.45
CA TYR A 138 13.02 4.16 -7.23
C TYR A 138 12.79 2.65 -7.39
N THR A 139 11.68 2.24 -8.01
CA THR A 139 11.41 0.82 -8.28
C THR A 139 12.36 0.22 -9.31
N ARG A 140 12.81 0.99 -10.31
CA ARG A 140 13.86 0.55 -11.25
C ARG A 140 15.20 0.39 -10.52
N LEU A 141 15.56 1.32 -9.63
CA LEU A 141 16.82 1.23 -8.87
C LEU A 141 16.87 -0.01 -7.98
N SER A 142 15.79 -0.32 -7.25
CA SER A 142 15.74 -1.50 -6.38
C SER A 142 15.95 -2.79 -7.16
N LYS A 143 15.33 -2.93 -8.34
CA LYS A 143 15.57 -4.06 -9.27
C LYS A 143 17.05 -4.17 -9.65
N THR A 144 17.75 -3.06 -9.93
CA THR A 144 19.18 -3.12 -10.24
C THR A 144 20.07 -3.52 -9.06
N THR A 145 19.63 -3.28 -7.82
CA THR A 145 20.37 -3.69 -6.62
C THR A 145 20.34 -5.21 -6.45
N GLU A 146 19.19 -5.85 -6.72
CA GLU A 146 19.05 -7.31 -6.69
C GLU A 146 20.07 -8.01 -7.60
N ALA A 147 20.17 -7.57 -8.87
CA ALA A 147 21.14 -8.13 -9.80
C ALA A 147 22.58 -8.02 -9.28
N ARG A 148 22.95 -6.85 -8.74
CA ARG A 148 24.31 -6.62 -8.22
C ARG A 148 24.60 -7.51 -7.02
N GLU A 149 23.68 -7.59 -6.07
CA GLU A 149 23.83 -8.41 -4.87
C GLU A 149 24.00 -9.88 -5.22
N SER A 150 23.16 -10.42 -6.10
CA SER A 150 23.28 -11.81 -6.57
C SER A 150 24.61 -12.08 -7.30
N LEU A 151 25.08 -11.15 -8.13
CA LEU A 151 26.40 -11.25 -8.76
C LEU A 151 27.54 -11.20 -7.73
N TYR A 152 27.41 -10.43 -6.65
CA TYR A 152 28.39 -10.42 -5.57
C TYR A 152 28.37 -11.71 -4.76
N LYS A 153 27.20 -12.31 -4.51
CA LYS A 153 27.10 -13.66 -3.91
C LYS A 153 27.82 -14.69 -4.77
N LEU A 154 27.60 -14.66 -6.09
CA LEU A 154 28.31 -15.52 -7.04
C LEU A 154 29.82 -15.29 -7.06
N ARG A 155 30.25 -14.02 -7.03
CA ARG A 155 31.67 -13.66 -6.92
C ARG A 155 32.30 -14.22 -5.65
N ALA A 156 31.63 -14.07 -4.52
CA ALA A 156 32.10 -14.58 -3.23
C ALA A 156 32.23 -16.11 -3.29
N GLY A 157 31.18 -16.81 -3.75
CA GLY A 157 31.20 -18.26 -3.95
C GLY A 157 32.32 -18.72 -4.89
N ALA A 158 32.55 -18.01 -6.00
CA ALA A 158 33.61 -18.32 -6.95
C ALA A 158 35.01 -18.15 -6.32
N ARG A 159 35.24 -17.07 -5.58
CA ARG A 159 36.50 -16.85 -4.86
C ARG A 159 36.74 -17.94 -3.81
N THR A 160 35.74 -18.23 -2.98
CA THR A 160 35.84 -19.29 -1.96
C THR A 160 36.12 -20.65 -2.60
N TYR A 161 35.40 -21.01 -3.66
CA TYR A 161 35.63 -22.27 -4.37
C TYR A 161 37.05 -22.33 -4.94
N PHE A 162 37.53 -21.26 -5.57
CA PHE A 162 38.85 -21.21 -6.17
C PHE A 162 39.97 -21.37 -5.14
N MET A 163 39.82 -20.78 -3.95
CA MET A 163 40.83 -20.87 -2.89
C MET A 163 40.88 -22.25 -2.21
N ASN A 164 39.80 -23.02 -2.27
CA ASN A 164 39.79 -24.37 -1.70
C ASN A 164 40.68 -25.34 -2.49
N ASP A 165 41.18 -26.37 -1.81
CA ASP A 165 41.89 -27.47 -2.45
C ASP A 165 40.89 -28.46 -3.05
N HIS A 166 41.17 -28.88 -4.27
CA HIS A 166 40.37 -29.85 -5.01
C HIS A 166 41.24 -31.06 -5.27
N TYR A 167 40.67 -32.26 -5.19
CA TYR A 167 41.40 -33.49 -5.47
C TYR A 167 40.78 -34.19 -6.69
N SER A 168 41.62 -34.86 -7.47
CA SER A 168 41.17 -35.78 -8.52
C SER A 168 40.49 -37.01 -7.91
N SER A 169 39.84 -37.80 -8.76
CA SER A 169 39.33 -39.12 -8.35
C SER A 169 40.42 -40.08 -7.86
N SER A 170 41.68 -39.87 -8.27
CA SER A 170 42.86 -40.61 -7.81
C SER A 170 43.47 -40.07 -6.50
N GLY A 171 42.85 -39.06 -5.87
CA GLY A 171 43.32 -38.47 -4.62
C GLY A 171 44.51 -37.51 -4.77
N GLN A 172 44.87 -37.11 -5.99
CA GLN A 172 45.93 -36.13 -6.25
C GLN A 172 45.39 -34.71 -6.16
N LEU A 173 46.19 -33.79 -5.61
CA LEU A 173 45.84 -32.37 -5.58
C LEU A 173 45.68 -31.84 -7.01
N ALA A 174 44.48 -31.37 -7.34
CA ALA A 174 44.16 -30.77 -8.61
C ALA A 174 44.61 -29.30 -8.65
N PRO A 175 44.98 -28.76 -9.83
CA PRO A 175 45.25 -27.34 -9.99
C PRO A 175 44.05 -26.49 -9.54
N LYS A 176 44.33 -25.30 -8.98
CA LYS A 176 43.29 -24.30 -8.62
C LYS A 176 42.39 -24.06 -9.82
N ARG A 177 41.07 -24.13 -9.62
CA ARG A 177 40.09 -24.08 -10.71
C ARG A 177 38.74 -23.58 -10.20
N LEU A 178 37.88 -23.21 -11.13
CA LEU A 178 36.47 -22.93 -10.89
C LEU A 178 35.61 -24.12 -11.34
N PRO A 179 34.36 -24.25 -10.85
CA PRO A 179 33.49 -25.31 -11.32
C PRO A 179 33.16 -25.09 -12.80
N ALA A 180 32.98 -26.17 -13.55
CA ALA A 180 32.49 -26.08 -14.92
C ALA A 180 31.07 -25.48 -14.91
N GLY A 181 30.95 -24.26 -15.43
CA GLY A 181 29.68 -23.55 -15.53
C GLY A 181 28.94 -23.79 -16.85
N SER A 182 27.85 -23.07 -17.08
CA SER A 182 27.10 -23.07 -18.34
C SER A 182 26.94 -21.65 -18.90
N ARG A 183 26.83 -21.56 -20.24
CA ARG A 183 26.46 -20.33 -20.95
C ARG A 183 24.94 -20.16 -21.09
N ASP A 184 24.18 -21.18 -20.68
CA ASP A 184 22.73 -21.14 -20.63
C ASP A 184 22.26 -20.26 -19.49
N TRP A 185 21.05 -19.70 -19.65
CA TRP A 185 20.43 -18.87 -18.64
C TRP A 185 19.71 -19.74 -17.61
N THR A 186 19.79 -19.36 -16.34
CA THR A 186 19.08 -19.98 -15.23
C THR A 186 18.28 -18.91 -14.47
N PRO A 187 16.96 -19.05 -14.31
CA PRO A 187 16.11 -20.06 -14.93
C PRO A 187 16.15 -20.00 -16.46
N SER A 188 15.87 -21.11 -17.13
CA SER A 188 15.90 -21.15 -18.62
C SER A 188 14.76 -20.33 -19.25
N GLN A 189 13.59 -20.37 -18.65
CA GLN A 189 12.43 -19.57 -19.05
C GLN A 189 12.59 -18.10 -18.64
N SER A 190 12.15 -17.19 -19.51
CA SER A 190 12.18 -15.75 -19.21
C SER A 190 11.26 -15.41 -18.03
N CYS A 191 11.70 -14.54 -17.14
CA CYS A 191 10.87 -14.04 -16.03
C CYS A 191 9.58 -13.35 -16.53
N CYS A 192 9.57 -12.79 -17.74
CA CYS A 192 8.37 -12.20 -18.33
C CYS A 192 7.29 -13.22 -18.69
N SER A 193 7.67 -14.47 -19.01
CA SER A 193 6.69 -15.55 -19.20
C SER A 193 5.95 -15.93 -17.90
N GLN A 194 6.46 -15.46 -16.76
CA GLN A 194 5.94 -15.71 -15.41
C GLN A 194 5.37 -14.43 -14.77
N GLY A 195 5.04 -13.40 -15.55
CA GLY A 195 4.47 -12.15 -15.02
C GLY A 195 5.51 -11.12 -14.56
N GLY A 196 6.72 -11.16 -15.15
CA GLY A 196 7.79 -10.19 -14.92
C GLY A 196 8.76 -10.56 -13.80
N LYS A 197 8.51 -11.67 -13.07
CA LYS A 197 9.42 -12.25 -12.09
C LYS A 197 9.53 -13.75 -12.30
N CYS A 198 10.73 -14.26 -12.18
CA CYS A 198 10.97 -15.69 -12.09
C CYS A 198 10.57 -16.16 -10.68
N MET A 199 9.72 -17.19 -10.61
CA MET A 199 9.32 -17.79 -9.33
C MET A 199 10.45 -18.64 -8.76
N PRO A 200 10.55 -18.78 -7.42
CA PRO A 200 11.51 -19.66 -6.78
C PRO A 200 11.34 -21.10 -7.25
N ASN A 201 12.44 -21.71 -7.69
CA ASN A 201 12.47 -23.12 -8.05
C ASN A 201 13.87 -23.69 -7.79
N ALA A 202 14.01 -24.48 -6.73
CA ALA A 202 15.29 -25.07 -6.33
C ALA A 202 15.88 -26.01 -7.40
N ASN A 203 15.03 -26.61 -8.27
CA ASN A 203 15.50 -27.52 -9.31
C ASN A 203 16.31 -26.79 -10.40
N GLU A 204 15.97 -25.53 -10.70
CA GLU A 204 16.75 -24.69 -11.63
C GLU A 204 18.18 -24.45 -11.11
N TRP A 205 18.34 -24.40 -9.79
CA TRP A 205 19.62 -24.16 -9.11
C TRP A 205 20.35 -25.44 -8.69
N SER A 206 19.90 -26.61 -9.16
CA SER A 206 20.45 -27.91 -8.74
C SER A 206 21.73 -28.32 -9.46
N ALA A 207 22.09 -27.62 -10.54
CA ALA A 207 23.27 -27.92 -11.35
C ALA A 207 24.57 -27.87 -10.52
N PRO A 208 25.59 -28.69 -10.84
CA PRO A 208 26.79 -28.82 -10.02
C PRO A 208 27.52 -27.49 -9.74
N HIS A 209 27.55 -26.56 -10.70
CA HIS A 209 28.21 -25.26 -10.50
C HIS A 209 27.44 -24.36 -9.52
N TRP A 210 26.11 -24.37 -9.52
CA TRP A 210 25.32 -23.60 -8.55
C TRP A 210 25.57 -24.09 -7.13
N LYS A 211 25.54 -25.41 -6.92
CA LYS A 211 25.88 -26.04 -5.63
C LYS A 211 27.31 -25.74 -5.21
N ALA A 212 28.27 -25.86 -6.13
CA ALA A 212 29.68 -25.56 -5.87
C ALA A 212 29.92 -24.10 -5.46
N LEU A 213 29.16 -23.18 -6.05
CA LEU A 213 29.20 -21.75 -5.72
C LEU A 213 28.31 -21.37 -4.54
N ARG A 214 27.54 -22.33 -3.99
CA ARG A 214 26.53 -22.12 -2.94
C ARG A 214 25.55 -21.01 -3.29
N PHE A 215 25.06 -21.03 -4.53
CA PHE A 215 24.15 -20.01 -5.06
C PHE A 215 22.82 -20.63 -5.45
N GLU A 216 21.75 -19.96 -5.03
CA GLU A 216 20.37 -20.24 -5.42
C GLU A 216 19.54 -18.95 -5.30
N MET A 217 18.35 -18.94 -5.89
CA MET A 217 17.35 -17.89 -5.70
C MET A 217 16.11 -18.49 -5.03
N SER A 218 15.95 -18.20 -3.74
CA SER A 218 14.83 -18.65 -2.90
C SER A 218 13.58 -17.77 -2.99
N ASP A 219 13.73 -16.53 -3.46
CA ASP A 219 12.66 -15.54 -3.55
C ASP A 219 12.34 -15.18 -5.02
N PRO A 220 11.12 -14.69 -5.31
CA PRO A 220 10.78 -14.19 -6.64
C PRO A 220 11.75 -13.09 -7.08
N HIS A 221 12.32 -13.24 -8.27
CA HIS A 221 13.46 -12.42 -8.73
C HIS A 221 13.28 -11.96 -10.17
N TYR A 222 13.95 -10.88 -10.57
CA TYR A 222 13.78 -10.26 -11.90
C TYR A 222 14.82 -10.70 -12.94
N PHE A 223 15.89 -11.38 -12.51
CA PHE A 223 17.06 -11.63 -13.36
C PHE A 223 17.32 -13.12 -13.56
N GLN A 224 17.63 -13.50 -14.79
CA GLN A 224 18.26 -14.78 -15.09
C GLN A 224 19.78 -14.63 -14.94
N TYR A 225 20.44 -15.67 -14.48
CA TYR A 225 21.87 -15.69 -14.20
C TYR A 225 22.56 -16.76 -15.02
N ARG A 226 23.85 -16.55 -15.30
CA ARG A 226 24.73 -17.58 -15.83
C ARG A 226 26.15 -17.39 -15.33
N PHE A 227 26.84 -18.51 -15.17
CA PHE A 227 28.22 -18.58 -14.72
C PHE A 227 28.97 -19.53 -15.62
N TYR A 228 30.09 -19.10 -16.18
CA TYR A 228 30.99 -19.99 -16.90
C TYR A 228 32.45 -19.59 -16.73
N SER A 229 33.32 -20.58 -16.70
CA SER A 229 34.77 -20.41 -16.53
C SER A 229 35.54 -21.29 -17.48
N SER A 230 36.80 -20.95 -17.70
CA SER A 230 37.73 -21.74 -18.52
C SER A 230 39.14 -21.67 -17.94
N GLY A 231 39.99 -22.62 -18.33
CA GLY A 231 41.36 -22.71 -17.84
C GLY A 231 41.47 -23.21 -16.39
N THR A 232 42.72 -23.38 -15.96
CA THR A 232 43.09 -23.79 -14.60
C THR A 232 44.36 -23.06 -14.16
N GLY A 233 44.63 -23.06 -12.86
CA GLY A 233 45.76 -22.34 -12.27
C GLY A 233 45.75 -20.87 -12.71
N ARG A 234 46.89 -20.37 -13.17
CA ARG A 234 47.06 -18.98 -13.65
C ARG A 234 46.27 -18.65 -14.93
N SER A 235 45.86 -19.66 -15.70
CA SER A 235 45.07 -19.44 -16.93
C SER A 235 43.56 -19.35 -16.67
N THR A 236 43.12 -19.48 -15.41
CA THR A 236 41.70 -19.47 -15.06
C THR A 236 41.07 -18.12 -15.40
N SER A 237 39.95 -18.16 -16.12
CA SER A 237 39.09 -17.01 -16.40
C SER A 237 37.63 -17.35 -16.07
N VAL A 238 36.86 -16.33 -15.74
CA VAL A 238 35.45 -16.47 -15.36
C VAL A 238 34.60 -15.33 -15.89
N VAL A 239 33.36 -15.65 -16.23
CA VAL A 239 32.32 -14.69 -16.54
C VAL A 239 31.07 -15.02 -15.73
N ILE A 240 30.51 -13.98 -15.11
CA ILE A 240 29.26 -14.02 -14.36
C ILE A 240 28.34 -12.98 -14.98
N GLU A 241 27.17 -13.40 -15.43
CA GLU A 241 26.22 -12.51 -16.09
C GLU A 241 24.82 -12.63 -15.48
N ALA A 242 24.15 -11.48 -15.41
CA ALA A 242 22.71 -11.40 -15.16
C ALA A 242 22.03 -10.64 -16.29
N ARG A 243 20.82 -11.07 -16.65
CA ARG A 243 19.93 -10.32 -17.55
C ARG A 243 18.50 -10.33 -17.03
N GLY A 244 17.80 -9.23 -17.18
CA GLY A 244 16.39 -9.10 -16.82
C GLY A 244 15.71 -8.18 -17.80
N ASP A 245 14.54 -8.60 -18.26
CA ASP A 245 13.58 -7.79 -19.00
C ASP A 245 12.57 -7.29 -17.96
N LEU A 246 12.62 -6.00 -17.62
CA LEU A 246 11.99 -5.48 -16.39
C LEU A 246 10.56 -4.98 -16.60
N ASP A 247 10.18 -4.81 -17.86
CA ASP A 247 8.92 -4.30 -18.41
C ASP A 247 8.36 -5.17 -19.55
N CYS A 248 9.04 -6.25 -19.91
CA CYS A 248 8.59 -7.28 -20.85
C CYS A 248 8.44 -6.80 -22.29
N ASP A 249 9.35 -5.93 -22.71
CA ASP A 249 9.43 -5.38 -24.06
C ASP A 249 10.45 -6.11 -24.96
N GLY A 250 11.16 -7.12 -24.43
CA GLY A 250 12.23 -7.83 -25.11
C GLY A 250 13.60 -7.17 -25.01
N ILE A 251 13.72 -6.04 -24.30
CA ILE A 251 14.95 -5.30 -24.07
C ILE A 251 15.50 -5.60 -22.67
N TYR A 252 16.73 -6.11 -22.63
CA TYR A 252 17.31 -6.59 -21.39
C TYR A 252 18.21 -5.53 -20.73
N SER A 253 17.99 -5.33 -19.44
CA SER A 253 19.01 -4.83 -18.52
C SER A 253 20.02 -5.94 -18.24
N SER A 254 21.31 -5.69 -18.51
CA SER A 254 22.36 -6.70 -18.37
C SER A 254 23.53 -6.24 -17.51
N PHE A 255 24.06 -7.19 -16.73
CA PHE A 255 25.17 -7.00 -15.81
C PHE A 255 26.20 -8.09 -16.06
N LYS A 256 27.48 -7.70 -16.15
CA LYS A 256 28.57 -8.64 -16.45
C LYS A 256 29.76 -8.41 -15.53
N MET A 257 30.24 -9.47 -14.92
CA MET A 257 31.55 -9.51 -14.27
C MET A 257 32.48 -10.43 -15.04
N ILE A 258 33.74 -10.03 -15.14
CA ILE A 258 34.80 -10.81 -15.76
C ILE A 258 35.91 -10.94 -14.74
N GLY A 259 36.52 -12.12 -14.64
CA GLY A 259 37.64 -12.34 -13.75
C GLY A 259 38.75 -13.20 -14.34
N SER A 260 39.93 -13.03 -13.77
CA SER A 260 41.17 -13.71 -14.11
C SER A 260 42.01 -13.88 -12.85
N VAL A 261 43.04 -14.73 -12.92
CA VAL A 261 43.99 -14.91 -11.83
C VAL A 261 45.13 -13.91 -11.97
N ASP A 262 45.36 -13.13 -10.91
CA ASP A 262 46.44 -12.13 -10.86
C ASP A 262 47.81 -12.82 -10.64
N MET A 263 48.90 -12.05 -10.75
CA MET A 263 50.27 -12.59 -10.64
C MET A 263 50.57 -13.22 -9.26
N ASP A 264 49.88 -12.75 -8.22
CA ASP A 264 49.94 -13.26 -6.85
C ASP A 264 49.16 -14.58 -6.66
N GLY A 265 48.50 -15.07 -7.71
CA GLY A 265 47.69 -16.30 -7.68
C GLY A 265 46.26 -16.08 -7.17
N SER A 266 45.87 -14.85 -6.87
CA SER A 266 44.52 -14.54 -6.39
C SER A 266 43.51 -14.42 -7.53
N LEU A 267 42.26 -14.87 -7.31
CA LEU A 267 41.18 -14.71 -8.29
C LEU A 267 40.54 -13.32 -8.17
N ASN A 268 40.78 -12.48 -9.16
CA ASN A 268 40.24 -11.13 -9.26
C ASN A 268 39.05 -11.09 -10.22
N ILE A 269 37.88 -10.69 -9.72
CA ILE A 269 36.65 -10.58 -10.50
C ILE A 269 36.19 -9.12 -10.44
N ARG A 270 36.17 -8.45 -11.60
CA ARG A 270 35.88 -7.02 -11.75
C ARG A 270 34.44 -6.79 -12.20
N GLY A 271 33.95 -5.57 -12.00
CA GLY A 271 32.60 -5.14 -12.42
C GLY A 271 31.57 -5.07 -11.28
N PRO A 272 30.26 -5.01 -11.58
CA PRO A 272 29.67 -5.36 -12.87
C PRO A 272 29.72 -4.23 -13.91
N ILE A 273 30.11 -4.56 -15.15
CA ILE A 273 29.84 -3.75 -16.33
C ILE A 273 28.32 -3.78 -16.53
N THR A 274 27.69 -2.62 -16.49
CA THR A 274 26.24 -2.49 -16.62
C THR A 274 25.92 -1.95 -18.02
N ARG A 275 25.08 -2.67 -18.76
CA ARG A 275 24.50 -2.18 -20.02
C ARG A 275 23.00 -2.07 -19.81
N ARG A 276 22.54 -0.85 -19.47
CA ARG A 276 21.11 -0.51 -19.40
C ARG A 276 20.62 -0.21 -20.81
N ARG A 277 19.51 -0.83 -21.21
CA ARG A 277 18.85 -0.56 -22.49
C ARG A 277 17.33 -0.50 -22.40
N SER A 278 16.71 -1.08 -21.35
CA SER A 278 15.28 -0.92 -21.06
C SER A 278 15.05 0.47 -20.44
N GLU A 279 14.66 1.45 -21.25
CA GLU A 279 14.22 2.80 -20.83
C GLU A 279 12.70 2.91 -20.89
#